data_AF-A0A0F9EZ76-F1
#
_entry.id   AF-A0A0F9EZ76-F1
#
_cell.length_a   1.000
_cell.length_b   1.000
_cell.length_c   1.000
_cell.angle_alpha   90.00
_cell.angle_beta   90.00
_cell.angle_gamma   90.00
#
_symmetry.space_group_name_H-M   'P 1'
#
loop_
_entity.id
_entity.type
_entity.pdbx_description
1 polymer ?
#
loop_
_entity_poly.entity_id
_entity_poly.type
_entity_poly.pdbx_seq_one_letter_code
_entity_poly.pdbx_strand_id
1 'polypeptide(L)'
;TTVLLGDTVEVPVWVLHEGAAETKEIYAAIGTKGITFDEHLAGSQMVSFRQDAGPTSYVENVSIRIPAGTTPGVYDVYAKVLRTSPLEISPIAHDVLEIRAAAEQFILTVRQEPAVGQVSISPDKVAYDRLDVVQLRATVYQWALATHEFDRWEINGSIQRTNPSSVIMMRDSVAVVFYRQKAAAPAPAPTPPPPEPEPAPPPAPAPTTISFRIMPAFPTAAMRLKAVWGVAFRGEGETYGNARGNTPAGSSITISGVPAGVSGTLVAFLGGGVGPDIGPIGSGTFTPEDGRAYNFNMTSGGLS
;
A
#
# COMPACT_ATOMS: atom_id res chain seq x y z
N THR A 1 41.35 0.78 -9.49
CA THR A 1 40.65 0.96 -10.78
C THR A 1 39.57 -0.08 -10.91
N THR A 2 38.39 0.27 -11.44
CA THR A 2 37.30 -0.69 -11.70
C THR A 2 37.09 -0.78 -13.22
N VAL A 3 36.99 -2.01 -13.74
CA VAL A 3 36.75 -2.29 -15.17
C VAL A 3 35.69 -3.37 -15.33
N LEU A 4 35.01 -3.39 -16.47
CA LEU A 4 34.00 -4.40 -16.79
C LEU A 4 34.60 -5.55 -17.62
N LEU A 5 33.94 -6.70 -17.58
CA LEU A 5 34.22 -7.79 -18.51
C LEU A 5 34.04 -7.31 -19.96
N GLY A 6 35.05 -7.56 -20.80
CA GLY A 6 35.11 -7.08 -22.18
C GLY A 6 35.91 -5.80 -22.39
N ASP A 7 36.17 -5.04 -21.32
CA ASP A 7 36.96 -3.80 -21.39
C ASP A 7 38.45 -4.07 -21.63
N THR A 8 39.18 -3.01 -21.93
CA THR A 8 40.65 -2.97 -21.91
C THR A 8 41.10 -2.11 -20.74
N VAL A 9 42.01 -2.62 -19.92
CA VAL A 9 42.67 -1.84 -18.87
C VAL A 9 44.04 -1.36 -19.35
N GLU A 10 44.35 -0.10 -19.09
CA GLU A 10 45.68 0.47 -19.31
C GLU A 10 46.47 0.39 -18.01
N VAL A 11 47.58 -0.35 -18.02
CA VAL A 11 48.48 -0.47 -16.87
C VAL A 11 49.66 0.48 -17.07
N PRO A 12 49.76 1.59 -16.29
CA PRO A 12 50.90 2.48 -16.38
C PRO A 12 52.14 1.82 -15.77
N VAL A 13 53.20 1.69 -16.56
CA VAL A 13 54.49 1.13 -16.16
C VAL A 13 55.53 2.23 -16.14
N TRP A 14 56.12 2.44 -14.96
CA TRP A 14 57.20 3.39 -14.75
C TRP A 14 58.54 2.69 -14.96
N VAL A 15 59.35 3.17 -15.90
CA VAL A 15 60.67 2.61 -16.22
C VAL A 15 61.72 3.69 -15.99
N LEU A 16 62.78 3.34 -15.25
CA LEU A 16 63.96 4.19 -15.10
C LEU A 16 65.06 3.66 -16.02
N HIS A 17 65.41 4.42 -17.06
CA HIS A 17 66.38 4.02 -18.09
C HIS A 17 67.64 4.89 -18.03
N GLU A 18 68.80 4.27 -18.20
CA GLU A 18 70.11 4.91 -18.32
C GLU A 18 70.95 4.09 -19.31
N GLY A 19 71.56 4.73 -20.31
CA GLY A 19 72.42 4.05 -21.26
C GLY A 19 72.11 4.34 -22.72
N ALA A 20 72.48 3.40 -23.60
CA ALA A 20 72.35 3.53 -25.06
C ALA A 20 70.88 3.49 -25.51
N ALA A 21 70.60 4.03 -26.70
CA ALA A 21 69.28 3.88 -27.31
C ALA A 21 68.99 2.42 -27.62
N GLU A 22 67.84 1.92 -27.17
CA GLU A 22 67.44 0.53 -27.38
C GLU A 22 65.93 0.36 -27.40
N THR A 23 65.47 -0.75 -27.98
CA THR A 23 64.06 -1.14 -27.94
C THR A 23 63.88 -2.33 -27.02
N LYS A 24 63.00 -2.19 -26.02
CA LYS A 24 62.65 -3.24 -25.07
C LYS A 24 61.17 -3.59 -25.17
N GLU A 25 60.83 -4.77 -24.69
CA GLU A 25 59.46 -5.19 -24.52
C GLU A 25 59.04 -4.92 -23.06
N ILE A 26 58.05 -4.04 -22.87
CA ILE A 26 57.44 -3.79 -21.57
C ILE A 26 56.24 -4.72 -21.44
N TYR A 27 56.14 -5.35 -20.28
CA TYR A 27 55.13 -6.35 -19.98
C TYR A 27 54.36 -5.97 -18.72
N ALA A 28 53.06 -6.17 -18.72
CA ALA A 28 52.21 -6.06 -17.54
C ALA A 28 51.26 -7.25 -17.43
N ALA A 29 50.95 -7.63 -16.20
CA ALA A 29 50.12 -8.79 -15.91
C ALA A 29 49.15 -8.52 -14.76
N ILE A 30 47.98 -9.16 -14.85
CA ILE A 30 46.91 -9.17 -13.87
C ILE A 30 46.79 -10.59 -13.33
N GLY A 31 46.69 -10.71 -12.02
CA GLY A 31 46.76 -12.00 -11.35
C GLY A 31 46.11 -11.99 -9.97
N THR A 32 46.21 -13.11 -9.29
CA THR A 32 45.79 -13.22 -7.89
C THR A 32 46.96 -13.63 -7.02
N LYS A 33 46.90 -13.24 -5.75
CA LYS A 33 47.90 -13.63 -4.75
C LYS A 33 47.77 -15.11 -4.40
N GLY A 34 48.77 -15.90 -4.80
CA GLY A 34 49.04 -17.24 -4.28
C GLY A 34 50.28 -17.26 -3.37
N ILE A 35 50.95 -18.41 -3.29
CA ILE A 35 52.33 -18.49 -2.75
C ILE A 35 53.30 -17.73 -3.66
N THR A 36 53.03 -17.76 -4.97
CA THR A 36 53.60 -16.90 -6.01
C THR A 36 52.49 -16.09 -6.65
N PHE A 37 52.84 -15.05 -7.41
CA PHE A 37 51.86 -14.36 -8.25
C PHE A 37 51.32 -15.35 -9.29
N ASP A 38 50.01 -15.59 -9.27
CA ASP A 38 49.33 -16.43 -10.25
C ASP A 38 48.79 -15.53 -11.36
N GLU A 39 49.40 -15.62 -12.54
CA GLU A 39 49.12 -14.75 -13.66
C GLU A 39 47.93 -15.27 -14.47
N HIS A 40 46.89 -14.44 -14.60
CA HIS A 40 45.67 -14.78 -15.34
C HIS A 40 45.63 -14.14 -16.71
N LEU A 41 46.02 -12.86 -16.79
CA LEU A 41 45.95 -12.04 -18.00
C LEU A 41 47.24 -11.24 -18.14
N ALA A 42 47.64 -10.95 -19.37
CA ALA A 42 48.83 -10.16 -19.63
C ALA A 42 48.74 -9.38 -20.95
N GLY A 43 49.56 -8.34 -21.05
CA GLY A 43 49.81 -7.59 -22.26
C GLY A 43 51.28 -7.20 -22.36
N SER A 44 51.74 -6.92 -23.57
CA SER A 44 53.08 -6.37 -23.79
C SER A 44 53.11 -5.41 -24.96
N GLN A 45 54.12 -4.53 -24.97
CA GLN A 45 54.40 -3.64 -26.09
C GLN A 45 55.90 -3.37 -26.24
N MET A 46 56.32 -3.06 -27.46
CA MET A 46 57.70 -2.65 -27.74
C MET A 46 57.83 -1.14 -27.55
N VAL A 47 58.78 -0.72 -26.72
CA VAL A 47 59.10 0.67 -26.42
C VAL A 47 60.55 0.97 -26.79
N SER A 48 60.76 2.06 -27.52
CA SER A 48 62.09 2.53 -27.90
C SER A 48 62.54 3.63 -26.95
N PHE A 49 63.56 3.34 -26.15
CA PHE A 49 64.23 4.30 -25.29
C PHE A 49 65.33 5.01 -26.09
N ARG A 50 65.45 6.32 -25.88
CA ARG A 50 66.58 7.10 -26.43
C ARG A 50 67.82 6.86 -25.57
N GLN A 51 68.97 7.29 -26.09
CA GLN A 51 70.18 7.32 -25.29
C GLN A 51 70.04 8.35 -24.17
N ASP A 52 70.22 7.92 -22.93
CA ASP A 52 70.15 8.77 -21.74
C ASP A 52 71.49 8.72 -21.00
N ALA A 53 72.10 9.89 -20.78
CA ALA A 53 73.39 10.02 -20.09
C ALA A 53 73.30 9.85 -18.56
N GLY A 54 72.09 9.63 -18.04
CA GLY A 54 71.79 9.40 -16.63
C GLY A 54 70.34 8.92 -16.48
N PRO A 55 69.93 8.54 -15.26
CA PRO A 55 68.61 7.97 -15.01
C PRO A 55 67.47 8.88 -15.48
N THR A 56 66.67 8.39 -16.44
CA THR A 56 65.52 9.10 -17.02
C THR A 56 64.26 8.25 -16.84
N SER A 57 63.18 8.86 -16.34
CA SER A 57 61.91 8.17 -16.12
C SER A 57 61.04 8.22 -17.37
N TYR A 58 60.50 7.06 -17.74
CA TYR A 58 59.50 6.86 -18.78
C TYR A 58 58.23 6.30 -18.14
N VAL A 59 57.07 6.65 -18.69
CA VAL A 59 55.77 6.08 -18.28
C VAL A 59 55.08 5.57 -19.52
N GLU A 60 54.85 4.27 -19.57
CA GLU A 60 54.31 3.57 -20.72
C GLU A 60 53.05 2.82 -20.32
N ASN A 61 51.99 2.88 -21.14
CA ASN A 61 50.74 2.20 -20.83
C ASN A 61 50.66 0.86 -21.56
N VAL A 62 50.58 -0.23 -20.82
CA VAL A 62 50.38 -1.56 -21.39
C VAL A 62 48.89 -1.89 -21.36
N SER A 63 48.28 -2.02 -22.55
CA SER A 63 46.90 -2.42 -22.70
C SER A 63 46.70 -3.91 -22.44
N ILE A 64 45.78 -4.27 -21.54
CA ILE A 64 45.39 -5.65 -21.27
C ILE A 64 43.88 -5.79 -21.48
N ARG A 65 43.47 -6.63 -22.43
CA ARG A 65 42.05 -6.93 -22.66
C ARG A 65 41.53 -7.85 -21.56
N ILE A 66 40.35 -7.56 -21.01
CA ILE A 66 39.65 -8.39 -20.03
C ILE A 66 38.64 -9.28 -20.77
N PRO A 67 38.87 -10.60 -20.89
CA PRO A 67 37.91 -11.50 -21.52
C PRO A 67 36.55 -11.51 -20.82
N ALA A 68 35.49 -11.77 -21.59
CA ALA A 68 34.13 -11.92 -21.03
C ALA A 68 34.00 -13.11 -20.06
N GLY A 69 34.91 -14.09 -20.11
CA GLY A 69 34.95 -15.24 -19.22
C GLY A 69 35.80 -15.04 -17.94
N THR A 70 36.42 -13.87 -17.76
CA THR A 70 37.18 -13.59 -16.53
C THR A 70 36.25 -13.60 -15.32
N THR A 71 36.69 -14.19 -14.22
CA THR A 71 35.89 -14.23 -12.99
C THR A 71 35.84 -12.82 -12.38
N PRO A 72 34.68 -12.23 -12.07
CA PRO A 72 34.63 -10.96 -11.36
C PRO A 72 35.33 -11.05 -9.99
N GLY A 73 36.06 -10.02 -9.60
CA GLY A 73 36.82 -10.02 -8.36
C GLY A 73 37.83 -8.88 -8.27
N VAL A 74 38.62 -8.91 -7.20
CA VAL A 74 39.74 -7.99 -6.97
C VAL A 74 41.04 -8.72 -7.35
N TYR A 75 41.91 -8.03 -8.09
CA TYR A 75 43.11 -8.57 -8.70
C TYR A 75 44.35 -7.72 -8.37
N ASP A 76 45.48 -8.40 -8.37
CA ASP A 76 46.82 -7.83 -8.24
C ASP A 76 47.41 -7.54 -9.62
N VAL A 77 48.36 -6.61 -9.68
CA VAL A 77 49.04 -6.22 -10.92
C VAL A 77 50.55 -6.15 -10.71
N TYR A 78 51.33 -6.60 -11.69
CA TYR A 78 52.77 -6.33 -11.75
C TYR A 78 53.20 -6.00 -13.18
N ALA A 79 54.40 -5.44 -13.31
CA ALA A 79 55.04 -5.19 -14.60
C ALA A 79 56.50 -5.63 -14.59
N LYS A 80 57.07 -5.87 -15.77
CA LYS A 80 58.49 -6.17 -15.96
C LYS A 80 58.99 -5.66 -17.29
N VAL A 81 60.28 -5.36 -17.36
CA VAL A 81 60.98 -5.11 -18.63
C VAL A 81 61.61 -6.41 -19.06
N LEU A 82 61.23 -6.91 -20.24
CA LEU A 82 61.76 -8.17 -20.77
C LEU A 82 63.09 -7.95 -21.49
N ARG A 83 63.85 -9.04 -21.61
CA ARG A 83 65.17 -9.07 -22.29
C ARG A 83 66.20 -8.14 -21.65
N THR A 84 66.12 -7.99 -20.33
CA THR A 84 67.17 -7.43 -19.47
C THR A 84 67.89 -8.56 -18.71
N SER A 85 69.14 -8.33 -18.34
CA SER A 85 69.92 -9.21 -17.49
C SER A 85 70.66 -8.37 -16.45
N PRO A 86 70.26 -8.40 -15.16
CA PRO A 86 69.18 -9.21 -14.60
C PRO A 86 67.78 -8.79 -15.07
N LEU A 87 66.80 -9.69 -14.92
CA LEU A 87 65.39 -9.39 -15.20
C LEU A 87 64.88 -8.35 -14.20
N GLU A 88 64.28 -7.28 -14.70
CA GLU A 88 63.75 -6.20 -13.86
C GLU A 88 62.23 -6.36 -13.71
N ILE A 89 61.78 -6.64 -12.49
CA ILE A 89 60.38 -6.86 -12.14
C ILE A 89 59.96 -5.81 -11.12
N SER A 90 58.80 -5.20 -11.32
CA SER A 90 58.21 -4.29 -10.34
C SER A 90 57.80 -5.04 -9.07
N PRO A 91 57.66 -4.37 -7.93
CA PRO A 91 56.83 -4.87 -6.85
C PRO A 91 55.41 -5.19 -7.34
N ILE A 92 54.74 -6.15 -6.71
CA ILE A 92 53.33 -6.46 -6.96
C ILE A 92 52.48 -5.37 -6.30
N ALA A 93 51.58 -4.77 -7.07
CA ALA A 93 50.56 -3.86 -6.56
C ALA A 93 49.32 -4.69 -6.19
N HIS A 94 49.02 -4.76 -4.89
CA HIS A 94 47.93 -5.60 -4.38
C HIS A 94 46.57 -4.90 -4.43
N ASP A 95 45.54 -5.66 -4.80
CA ASP A 95 44.13 -5.25 -4.74
C ASP A 95 43.83 -3.94 -5.51
N VAL A 96 44.57 -3.66 -6.58
CA VAL A 96 44.48 -2.39 -7.32
C VAL A 96 43.47 -2.39 -8.46
N LEU A 97 43.04 -3.57 -8.91
CA LEU A 97 42.11 -3.74 -10.02
C LEU A 97 40.87 -4.53 -9.59
N GLU A 98 39.70 -3.92 -9.67
CA GLU A 98 38.42 -4.60 -9.50
C GLU A 98 37.80 -4.87 -10.88
N ILE A 99 37.67 -6.15 -11.23
CA ILE A 99 36.96 -6.58 -12.43
C ILE A 99 35.53 -6.91 -12.03
N ARG A 100 34.56 -6.23 -12.62
CA ARG A 100 33.14 -6.52 -12.42
C ARG A 100 32.56 -7.18 -13.66
N ALA A 101 31.55 -8.01 -13.47
CA ALA A 101 30.67 -8.35 -14.58
C ALA A 101 30.14 -7.05 -15.19
N ALA A 102 30.05 -6.98 -16.52
CA ALA A 102 29.26 -5.93 -17.13
C ALA A 102 27.88 -5.94 -16.48
N ALA A 103 27.35 -4.76 -16.13
CA ALA A 103 26.01 -4.69 -15.57
C ALA A 103 25.07 -5.42 -16.55
N GLU A 104 24.47 -6.52 -16.11
CA GLU A 104 23.48 -7.22 -16.92
C GLU A 104 22.30 -6.26 -17.05
N GLN A 105 22.21 -5.66 -18.23
CA GLN A 105 21.16 -4.73 -18.58
C GLN A 105 20.03 -5.47 -19.28
N PHE A 106 18.82 -5.22 -18.82
CA PHE A 106 17.61 -5.85 -19.31
C PHE A 106 16.63 -4.83 -19.84
N ILE A 107 15.88 -5.21 -20.88
CA ILE A 107 14.84 -4.39 -21.47
C ILE A 107 13.49 -4.84 -20.94
N LEU A 108 12.66 -3.88 -20.52
CA LEU A 108 11.26 -4.12 -20.23
C LEU A 108 10.41 -3.64 -21.42
N THR A 109 9.72 -4.57 -22.08
CA THR A 109 8.74 -4.25 -23.12
C THR A 109 7.34 -4.26 -22.53
N VAL A 110 6.63 -3.13 -22.61
CA VAL A 110 5.24 -3.01 -22.14
C VAL A 110 4.29 -2.89 -23.31
N ARG A 111 3.19 -3.66 -23.27
CA ARG A 111 2.12 -3.65 -24.28
C ARG A 111 0.74 -3.62 -23.62
N GLN A 112 -0.29 -3.32 -24.40
CA GLN A 112 -1.67 -3.22 -23.92
C GLN A 112 -2.67 -3.79 -24.91
N GLU A 113 -3.66 -4.51 -24.39
CA GLU A 113 -4.67 -5.21 -25.18
C GLU A 113 -6.07 -5.13 -24.54
N PRO A 114 -7.07 -4.51 -25.20
CA PRO A 114 -6.94 -3.57 -26.32
C PRO A 114 -6.22 -2.27 -25.91
N ALA A 115 -5.88 -1.42 -26.88
CA ALA A 115 -5.25 -0.12 -26.66
C ALA A 115 -6.24 0.95 -26.15
N VAL A 116 -6.82 0.71 -24.97
CA VAL A 116 -7.87 1.56 -24.35
C VAL A 116 -7.40 2.23 -23.06
N GLY A 117 -6.10 2.21 -22.78
CA GLY A 117 -5.52 2.79 -21.58
C GLY A 117 -4.08 3.25 -21.79
N GLN A 118 -3.44 3.56 -20.67
CA GLN A 118 -2.03 3.90 -20.55
C GLN A 118 -1.39 3.11 -19.42
N VAL A 119 -0.10 2.84 -19.54
CA VAL A 119 0.72 2.22 -18.50
C VAL A 119 1.77 3.23 -18.03
N SER A 120 1.79 3.51 -16.73
CA SER A 120 2.92 4.23 -16.11
C SER A 120 3.93 3.22 -15.58
N ILE A 121 5.20 3.45 -15.91
CA ILE A 121 6.37 2.64 -15.53
C ILE A 121 7.21 3.45 -14.54
N SER A 122 7.66 2.86 -13.43
CA SER A 122 8.51 3.54 -12.46
C SER A 122 9.51 2.59 -11.77
N PRO A 123 10.82 2.84 -11.85
CA PRO A 123 11.46 3.87 -12.68
C PRO A 123 11.27 3.56 -14.18
N ASP A 124 11.18 4.59 -15.03
CA ASP A 124 11.16 4.43 -16.49
C ASP A 124 12.57 4.62 -17.04
N LYS A 125 13.22 3.52 -17.39
CA LYS A 125 14.60 3.47 -17.91
C LYS A 125 14.63 2.79 -19.28
N VAL A 126 15.59 3.18 -20.11
CA VAL A 126 15.88 2.50 -21.39
C VAL A 126 16.39 1.07 -21.16
N ALA A 127 17.15 0.87 -20.07
CA ALA A 127 17.64 -0.43 -19.64
C ALA A 127 17.66 -0.49 -18.10
N TYR A 128 17.45 -1.69 -17.56
CA TYR A 128 17.37 -1.95 -16.13
C TYR A 128 18.50 -2.86 -15.69
N ASP A 129 19.03 -2.63 -14.50
CA ASP A 129 20.03 -3.51 -13.91
C ASP A 129 19.36 -4.77 -13.37
N ARG A 130 20.14 -5.84 -13.21
CA ARG A 130 19.67 -7.04 -12.50
C ARG A 130 19.14 -6.69 -11.11
N LEU A 131 17.98 -7.24 -10.77
CA LEU A 131 17.21 -7.03 -9.55
C LEU A 131 16.54 -5.67 -9.41
N ASP A 132 16.59 -4.79 -10.42
CA ASP A 132 15.74 -3.60 -10.44
C ASP A 132 14.28 -4.01 -10.28
N VAL A 133 13.55 -3.31 -9.40
CA VAL A 133 12.11 -3.50 -9.20
C VAL A 133 11.36 -2.41 -9.93
N VAL A 134 10.61 -2.79 -10.96
CA VAL A 134 9.83 -1.87 -11.80
C VAL A 134 8.36 -1.95 -11.43
N GLN A 135 7.79 -0.83 -11.02
CA GLN A 135 6.36 -0.68 -10.73
C GLN A 135 5.58 -0.36 -12.01
N LEU A 136 4.50 -1.12 -12.22
CA LEU A 136 3.59 -0.95 -13.35
C LEU A 136 2.20 -0.57 -12.83
N ARG A 137 1.61 0.46 -13.41
CA ARG A 137 0.22 0.84 -13.13
C ARG A 137 -0.52 1.10 -14.43
N ALA A 138 -1.64 0.39 -14.59
CA ALA A 138 -2.52 0.55 -15.73
C ALA A 138 -3.63 1.55 -15.38
N THR A 139 -3.93 2.45 -16.30
CA THR A 139 -5.05 3.40 -16.19
C THR A 139 -5.86 3.34 -17.48
N VAL A 140 -7.18 3.16 -17.38
CA VAL A 140 -8.07 3.18 -18.54
C VAL A 140 -8.30 4.63 -18.96
N TYR A 141 -8.30 4.91 -20.26
CA TYR A 141 -8.58 6.27 -20.76
C TYR A 141 -10.01 6.69 -20.46
N GLN A 142 -10.22 7.99 -20.28
CA GLN A 142 -11.52 8.56 -19.94
C GLN A 142 -12.64 8.14 -20.89
N TRP A 143 -12.37 8.11 -22.21
CA TRP A 143 -13.33 7.73 -23.23
C TRP A 143 -13.72 6.24 -23.19
N ALA A 144 -12.89 5.39 -22.57
CA ALA A 144 -13.11 3.95 -22.47
C ALA A 144 -13.65 3.52 -21.09
N LEU A 145 -13.68 4.41 -20.09
CA LEU A 145 -14.11 4.05 -18.72
C LEU A 145 -15.54 3.50 -18.64
N ALA A 146 -16.43 3.90 -19.54
CA ALA A 146 -17.81 3.40 -19.56
C ALA A 146 -17.90 1.96 -20.07
N THR A 147 -16.96 1.53 -20.92
CA THR A 147 -17.05 0.27 -21.66
C THR A 147 -15.97 -0.73 -21.28
N HIS A 148 -14.86 -0.30 -20.67
CA HIS A 148 -13.72 -1.15 -20.34
C HIS A 148 -13.26 -0.95 -18.90
N GLU A 149 -12.66 -2.00 -18.35
CA GLU A 149 -11.96 -1.99 -17.07
C GLU A 149 -10.69 -2.83 -17.12
N PHE A 150 -9.78 -2.59 -16.19
CA PHE A 150 -8.61 -3.44 -15.99
C PHE A 150 -9.05 -4.89 -15.69
N ASP A 151 -8.44 -5.86 -16.36
CA ASP A 151 -8.67 -7.28 -16.10
C ASP A 151 -7.48 -7.92 -15.39
N ARG A 152 -6.30 -7.88 -16.04
CA ARG A 152 -5.07 -8.53 -15.53
C ARG A 152 -3.81 -7.97 -16.19
N TRP A 153 -2.68 -8.27 -15.58
CA TRP A 153 -1.37 -8.28 -16.24
C TRP A 153 -0.98 -9.70 -16.63
N GLU A 154 -0.23 -9.82 -17.71
CA GLU A 154 0.59 -10.99 -18.01
C GLU A 154 2.05 -10.54 -18.08
N ILE A 155 2.86 -11.01 -17.12
CA ILE A 155 4.27 -10.65 -16.99
C ILE A 155 5.08 -11.93 -17.18
N ASN A 156 5.85 -11.99 -18.26
CA ASN A 156 6.66 -13.17 -18.61
C ASN A 156 5.86 -14.49 -18.60
N GLY A 157 4.61 -14.45 -19.09
CA GLY A 157 3.68 -15.58 -19.12
C GLY A 157 2.95 -15.85 -17.79
N SER A 158 3.23 -15.10 -16.72
CA SER A 158 2.54 -15.23 -15.43
C SER A 158 1.41 -14.21 -15.31
N ILE A 159 0.23 -14.67 -14.90
CA ILE A 159 -0.95 -13.81 -14.73
C ILE A 159 -0.97 -13.17 -13.35
N GLN A 160 -1.17 -11.84 -13.31
CA GLN A 160 -1.38 -11.07 -12.08
C GLN A 160 -2.70 -10.29 -12.17
N ARG A 161 -3.55 -10.37 -11.15
CA ARG A 161 -4.87 -9.71 -11.11
C ARG A 161 -4.88 -8.39 -10.32
N THR A 162 -3.73 -7.94 -9.84
CA THR A 162 -3.59 -6.70 -9.05
C THR A 162 -3.13 -5.54 -9.91
N ASN A 163 -3.58 -4.33 -9.58
CA ASN A 163 -3.13 -3.09 -10.19
C ASN A 163 -2.94 -2.03 -9.08
N PRO A 164 -1.70 -1.58 -8.77
CA PRO A 164 -0.46 -1.79 -9.52
C PRO A 164 0.10 -3.23 -9.44
N SER A 165 1.07 -3.52 -10.31
CA SER A 165 1.88 -4.75 -10.34
C SER A 165 3.38 -4.40 -10.34
N SER A 166 4.24 -5.39 -10.15
CA SER A 166 5.70 -5.20 -10.09
C SER A 166 6.43 -6.25 -10.94
N VAL A 167 7.57 -5.86 -11.53
CA VAL A 167 8.50 -6.73 -12.25
C VAL A 167 9.85 -6.65 -11.56
N ILE A 168 10.47 -7.79 -11.27
CA ILE A 168 11.87 -7.86 -10.84
C ILE A 168 12.70 -8.24 -12.06
N MET A 169 13.61 -7.35 -12.47
CA MET A 169 14.40 -7.51 -13.69
C MET A 169 15.51 -8.55 -13.48
N MET A 170 15.29 -9.78 -13.97
CA MET A 170 16.32 -10.84 -13.97
C MET A 170 16.73 -11.26 -15.39
N ARG A 171 16.00 -10.75 -16.38
CA ARG A 171 16.14 -10.98 -17.82
C ARG A 171 15.27 -9.94 -18.54
N ASP A 172 15.43 -9.84 -19.85
CA ASP A 172 14.47 -9.14 -20.70
C ASP A 172 13.06 -9.63 -20.39
N SER A 173 12.17 -8.67 -20.14
CA SER A 173 10.84 -8.94 -19.63
C SER A 173 9.78 -8.32 -20.53
N VAL A 174 8.66 -9.02 -20.66
CA VAL A 174 7.50 -8.55 -21.40
C VAL A 174 6.31 -8.48 -20.43
N ALA A 175 5.70 -7.31 -20.33
CA ALA A 175 4.49 -7.08 -19.57
C ALA A 175 3.36 -6.63 -20.50
N VAL A 176 2.26 -7.38 -20.51
CA VAL A 176 1.05 -7.04 -21.27
C VAL A 176 -0.07 -6.74 -20.28
N VAL A 177 -0.68 -5.56 -20.37
CA VAL A 177 -1.94 -5.28 -19.67
C VAL A 177 -3.12 -5.71 -20.53
N PHE A 178 -4.05 -6.41 -19.91
CA PHE A 178 -5.33 -6.75 -20.50
C PHE A 178 -6.45 -5.90 -19.88
N TYR A 179 -7.27 -5.33 -20.75
CA TYR A 179 -8.53 -4.70 -20.39
C TYR A 179 -9.68 -5.55 -20.91
N ARG A 180 -10.76 -5.66 -20.14
CA ARG A 180 -11.97 -6.36 -20.58
C ARG A 180 -13.12 -5.38 -20.76
N GLN A 181 -14.07 -5.76 -21.60
CA GLN A 181 -15.33 -5.04 -21.69
C GLN A 181 -16.12 -5.21 -20.38
N LYS A 182 -16.69 -4.12 -19.90
CA LYS A 182 -17.65 -4.16 -18.80
C LYS A 182 -18.90 -4.89 -19.29
N ALA A 183 -19.47 -5.74 -18.45
CA ALA A 183 -20.80 -6.28 -18.71
C ALA A 183 -21.77 -5.09 -18.85
N ALA A 184 -22.58 -5.08 -19.91
CA ALA A 184 -23.66 -4.12 -20.02
C ALA A 184 -24.48 -4.22 -18.74
N ALA A 185 -24.78 -3.08 -18.12
CA ALA A 185 -25.73 -3.06 -17.02
C ALA A 185 -26.99 -3.80 -17.51
N PRO A 186 -27.53 -4.76 -16.73
CA PRO A 186 -28.76 -5.43 -17.12
C PRO A 186 -29.77 -4.36 -17.48
N ALA A 187 -30.42 -4.52 -18.64
CA ALA A 187 -31.45 -3.58 -19.07
C ALA A 187 -32.38 -3.35 -17.87
N PRO A 188 -32.73 -2.08 -17.56
CA PRO A 188 -33.65 -1.81 -16.47
C PRO A 188 -34.84 -2.73 -16.66
N ALA A 189 -35.16 -3.49 -15.60
CA ALA A 189 -36.30 -4.39 -15.64
C ALA A 189 -37.48 -3.62 -16.24
N PRO A 190 -38.25 -4.22 -17.18
CA PRO A 190 -39.37 -3.53 -17.79
C PRO A 190 -40.16 -2.89 -16.66
N THR A 191 -40.37 -1.57 -16.76
CA THR A 191 -41.20 -0.85 -15.79
C THR A 191 -42.44 -1.70 -15.59
N PRO A 192 -42.77 -2.12 -14.35
CA PRO A 192 -43.98 -2.86 -14.11
C PRO A 192 -45.12 -2.16 -14.84
N PRO A 193 -46.03 -2.89 -15.53
CA PRO A 193 -47.21 -2.26 -16.09
C PRO A 193 -47.82 -1.36 -15.00
N PRO A 194 -48.31 -0.15 -15.35
CA PRO A 194 -48.99 0.70 -14.38
C PRO A 194 -49.93 -0.19 -13.58
N PRO A 195 -49.84 -0.22 -12.24
CA PRO A 195 -50.72 -1.07 -11.46
C PRO A 195 -52.14 -0.77 -11.92
N GLU A 196 -52.88 -1.84 -12.28
CA GLU A 196 -54.33 -1.75 -12.41
C GLU A 196 -54.83 -1.00 -11.17
N PRO A 197 -55.66 0.05 -11.32
CA PRO A 197 -55.99 0.95 -10.22
C PRO A 197 -56.36 0.14 -8.98
N GLU A 198 -55.46 0.17 -8.01
CA GLU A 198 -55.60 -0.56 -6.77
C GLU A 198 -56.92 -0.07 -6.14
N PRO A 199 -57.82 -0.98 -5.71
CA PRO A 199 -58.95 -0.58 -4.88
C PRO A 199 -58.39 0.29 -3.76
N ALA A 200 -58.96 1.49 -3.60
CA ALA A 200 -58.47 2.50 -2.66
C ALA A 200 -57.99 1.82 -1.37
N PRO A 201 -56.71 2.02 -0.97
CA PRO A 201 -56.19 1.35 0.20
C PRO A 201 -57.15 1.64 1.37
N PRO A 202 -57.54 0.62 2.16
CA PRO A 202 -58.35 0.86 3.34
C PRO A 202 -57.65 1.96 4.15
N PRO A 203 -58.41 2.97 4.62
CA PRO A 203 -57.84 4.17 5.21
C PRO A 203 -56.80 3.77 6.26
N ALA A 204 -55.61 4.35 6.16
CA ALA A 204 -54.55 4.14 7.15
C ALA A 204 -55.15 4.32 8.56
N PRO A 205 -54.93 3.37 9.48
CA PRO A 205 -55.50 3.46 10.82
C PRO A 205 -55.08 4.80 11.42
N ALA A 206 -56.07 5.58 11.85
CA ALA A 206 -55.83 6.92 12.38
C ALA A 206 -54.84 6.85 13.55
N PRO A 207 -53.89 7.80 13.66
CA PRO A 207 -52.95 7.84 14.77
C PRO A 207 -53.72 7.82 16.09
N THR A 208 -53.49 6.78 16.89
CA THR A 208 -54.17 6.65 18.17
C THR A 208 -53.53 7.62 19.15
N THR A 209 -54.35 8.42 19.83
CA THR A 209 -53.88 9.31 20.90
C THR A 209 -54.09 8.58 22.23
N ILE A 210 -53.02 8.40 23.00
CA ILE A 210 -53.10 7.76 24.31
C ILE A 210 -52.89 8.84 25.38
N SER A 211 -53.90 9.02 26.23
CA SER A 211 -53.85 9.93 27.37
C SER A 211 -53.69 9.13 28.66
N PHE A 212 -52.66 9.47 29.43
CA PHE A 212 -52.39 8.89 30.73
C PHE A 212 -52.72 9.94 31.81
N ARG A 213 -53.36 9.51 32.90
CA ARG A 213 -53.53 10.34 34.10
C ARG A 213 -52.74 9.73 35.24
N ILE A 214 -51.79 10.49 35.77
CA ILE A 214 -50.99 10.04 36.91
C ILE A 214 -51.73 10.43 38.18
N MET A 215 -52.30 9.45 38.86
CA MET A 215 -52.94 9.64 40.16
C MET A 215 -51.99 9.11 41.25
N PRO A 216 -51.33 9.99 42.02
CA PRO A 216 -50.48 9.52 43.09
C PRO A 216 -51.32 8.94 44.24
N ALA A 217 -51.11 7.67 44.57
CA ALA A 217 -51.56 7.09 45.83
C ALA A 217 -50.36 7.06 46.79
N PHE A 218 -50.18 8.12 47.59
CA PHE A 218 -49.17 8.13 48.65
C PHE A 218 -49.83 7.80 50.00
N PRO A 219 -49.25 6.91 50.81
CA PRO A 219 -49.83 6.53 52.10
C PRO A 219 -49.70 7.63 53.18
N THR A 220 -48.90 8.69 52.95
CA THR A 220 -48.71 9.80 53.89
C THR A 220 -48.55 11.17 53.20
N ALA A 221 -49.07 12.23 53.84
CA ALA A 221 -49.10 13.60 53.28
C ALA A 221 -47.72 14.26 53.04
N ALA A 222 -46.64 13.64 53.55
CA ALA A 222 -45.27 14.14 53.42
C ALA A 222 -44.59 13.76 52.09
N MET A 223 -45.10 12.76 51.36
CA MET A 223 -44.62 12.42 50.02
C MET A 223 -45.49 13.12 48.98
N ARG A 224 -45.05 14.28 48.50
CA ARG A 224 -45.68 14.96 47.37
C ARG A 224 -44.82 14.80 46.13
N LEU A 225 -45.34 14.11 45.13
CA LEU A 225 -44.81 14.15 43.76
C LEU A 225 -44.82 15.61 43.29
N LYS A 226 -43.64 16.24 43.18
CA LYS A 226 -43.54 17.65 42.75
C LYS A 226 -43.51 17.79 41.23
N ALA A 227 -42.82 16.87 40.55
CA ALA A 227 -42.71 16.88 39.10
C ALA A 227 -42.38 15.48 38.57
N VAL A 228 -42.94 15.15 37.41
CA VAL A 228 -42.50 14.04 36.55
C VAL A 228 -41.58 14.62 35.48
N TRP A 229 -40.33 14.16 35.41
CA TRP A 229 -39.32 14.77 34.52
C TRP A 229 -39.29 14.23 33.08
N GLY A 230 -39.90 13.08 32.84
CA GLY A 230 -39.91 12.45 31.53
C GLY A 230 -40.87 11.27 31.46
N VAL A 231 -41.50 11.10 30.31
CA VAL A 231 -42.13 9.84 29.90
C VAL A 231 -41.56 9.47 28.53
N ALA A 232 -41.05 8.25 28.41
CA ALA A 232 -40.62 7.69 27.15
C ALA A 232 -41.37 6.39 26.87
N PHE A 233 -41.78 6.18 25.63
CA PHE A 233 -42.24 4.87 25.14
C PHE A 233 -41.14 4.22 24.32
N ARG A 234 -40.80 2.98 24.68
CA ARG A 234 -39.86 2.14 23.95
C ARG A 234 -40.53 0.86 23.52
N GLY A 235 -40.50 0.57 22.22
CA GLY A 235 -40.96 -0.68 21.60
C GLY A 235 -40.00 -1.06 20.48
N GLU A 236 -39.74 -2.35 20.27
CA GLU A 236 -38.91 -2.88 19.17
C GLU A 236 -37.52 -2.24 19.00
N GLY A 237 -36.95 -1.67 20.07
CA GLY A 237 -35.63 -1.02 20.05
C GLY A 237 -35.66 0.48 19.71
N GLU A 238 -36.81 1.06 19.38
CA GLU A 238 -36.97 2.49 19.09
C GLU A 238 -37.70 3.25 20.21
N THR A 239 -37.50 4.58 20.25
CA THR A 239 -38.16 5.48 21.21
C THR A 239 -39.17 6.37 20.48
N TYR A 240 -40.46 6.18 20.75
CA TYR A 240 -41.56 6.80 19.96
C TYR A 240 -42.07 8.14 20.52
N GLY A 241 -41.41 8.71 21.52
CA GLY A 241 -41.73 10.04 22.05
C GLY A 241 -41.06 10.31 23.39
N ASN A 242 -40.78 11.58 23.68
CA ASN A 242 -40.25 12.02 24.97
C ASN A 242 -40.96 13.32 25.40
N ALA A 243 -41.79 13.26 26.44
CA ALA A 243 -42.36 14.45 27.04
C ALA A 243 -41.45 14.89 28.21
N ARG A 244 -40.63 15.93 28.01
CA ARG A 244 -39.79 16.52 29.07
C ARG A 244 -40.44 17.81 29.59
N GLY A 245 -40.64 17.90 30.89
CA GLY A 245 -41.12 19.12 31.54
C GLY A 245 -41.68 18.84 32.93
N ASN A 246 -41.55 19.81 33.85
CA ASN A 246 -42.09 19.73 35.21
C ASN A 246 -43.62 19.66 35.17
N THR A 247 -44.17 18.45 35.11
CA THR A 247 -45.60 18.22 35.08
C THR A 247 -46.10 18.03 36.53
N PRO A 248 -47.02 18.88 37.03
CA PRO A 248 -47.55 18.74 38.38
C PRO A 248 -48.24 17.39 38.60
N ALA A 249 -48.25 16.91 39.84
CA ALA A 249 -49.03 15.74 40.22
C ALA A 249 -50.53 15.92 39.91
N GLY A 250 -51.17 14.90 39.33
CA GLY A 250 -52.58 14.93 38.93
C GLY A 250 -52.84 15.45 37.51
N SER A 251 -51.81 15.96 36.82
CA SER A 251 -51.91 16.34 35.42
C SER A 251 -51.94 15.11 34.49
N SER A 252 -52.57 15.25 33.34
CA SER A 252 -52.57 14.25 32.27
C SER A 252 -51.39 14.47 31.31
N ILE A 253 -50.73 13.39 30.91
CA ILE A 253 -49.72 13.40 29.86
C ILE A 253 -50.33 12.70 28.64
N THR A 254 -50.33 13.38 27.51
CA THR A 254 -50.80 12.82 26.24
C THR A 254 -49.62 12.60 25.32
N ILE A 255 -49.53 11.41 24.73
CA ILE A 255 -48.50 11.07 23.74
C ILE A 255 -49.21 10.58 22.48
N SER A 256 -48.83 11.17 21.36
CA SER A 256 -49.41 10.92 20.04
C SER A 256 -48.40 10.22 19.13
N GLY A 257 -48.90 9.53 18.11
CA GLY A 257 -48.06 8.90 17.08
C GLY A 257 -47.51 7.50 17.45
N VAL A 258 -48.08 6.84 18.47
CA VAL A 258 -47.71 5.45 18.79
C VAL A 258 -48.42 4.51 17.80
N PRO A 259 -47.69 3.67 17.05
CA PRO A 259 -48.32 2.70 16.15
C PRO A 259 -49.17 1.68 16.92
N ALA A 260 -50.27 1.23 16.31
CA ALA A 260 -51.12 0.20 16.89
C ALA A 260 -50.34 -1.11 17.07
N GLY A 261 -50.55 -1.81 18.19
CA GLY A 261 -49.89 -3.09 18.50
C GLY A 261 -48.49 -2.98 19.13
N VAL A 262 -47.95 -1.78 19.33
CA VAL A 262 -46.64 -1.60 19.98
C VAL A 262 -46.79 -1.61 21.50
N SER A 263 -46.14 -2.57 22.17
CA SER A 263 -46.01 -2.58 23.63
C SER A 263 -44.88 -1.67 24.09
N GLY A 264 -45.13 -0.87 25.13
CA GLY A 264 -44.17 0.10 25.66
C GLY A 264 -43.93 -0.03 27.16
N THR A 265 -42.75 0.42 27.62
CA THR A 265 -42.47 0.61 29.06
C THR A 265 -42.54 2.08 29.42
N LEU A 266 -43.32 2.44 30.44
CA LEU A 266 -43.31 3.79 31.02
C LEU A 266 -42.28 3.86 32.15
N VAL A 267 -41.37 4.82 32.09
CA VAL A 267 -40.39 5.08 33.15
C VAL A 267 -40.61 6.50 33.67
N ALA A 268 -40.85 6.64 34.98
CA ALA A 268 -40.97 7.93 35.64
C ALA A 268 -39.78 8.16 36.59
N PHE A 269 -39.22 9.36 36.53
CA PHE A 269 -38.13 9.81 37.40
C PHE A 269 -38.64 10.91 38.34
N LEU A 270 -38.34 10.80 39.64
CA LEU A 270 -38.63 11.85 40.62
C LEU A 270 -37.43 12.77 40.76
N GLY A 271 -37.57 14.02 40.34
CA GLY A 271 -36.59 15.08 40.61
C GLY A 271 -37.17 16.09 41.61
N GLY A 272 -36.58 16.22 42.79
CA GLY A 272 -36.93 17.34 43.68
C GLY A 272 -36.52 17.23 45.14
N GLY A 273 -35.27 17.59 45.45
CA GLY A 273 -34.79 17.85 46.82
C GLY A 273 -33.27 17.78 46.88
N VAL A 274 -32.63 18.48 47.83
CA VAL A 274 -31.18 18.38 48.07
C VAL A 274 -30.90 16.99 48.66
N GLY A 275 -30.64 16.02 47.79
CA GLY A 275 -30.42 14.61 48.12
C GLY A 275 -30.09 13.82 46.85
N PRO A 276 -29.51 12.61 46.96
CA PRO A 276 -29.09 11.83 45.80
C PRO A 276 -30.29 11.42 44.93
N ASP A 277 -30.06 11.33 43.62
CA ASP A 277 -31.07 10.90 42.65
C ASP A 277 -31.65 9.55 43.06
N ILE A 278 -32.97 9.51 43.26
CA ILE A 278 -33.69 8.27 43.52
C ILE A 278 -33.90 7.61 42.16
N GLY A 279 -33.37 6.40 42.00
CA GLY A 279 -33.51 5.61 40.76
C GLY A 279 -34.97 5.36 40.35
N PRO A 280 -35.19 4.72 39.19
CA PRO A 280 -36.54 4.52 38.64
C PRO A 280 -37.44 3.78 39.64
N ILE A 281 -38.60 4.38 39.96
CA ILE A 281 -39.47 3.91 41.07
C ILE A 281 -40.47 2.84 40.60
N GLY A 282 -40.52 2.55 39.30
CA GLY A 282 -41.29 1.44 38.75
C GLY A 282 -41.25 1.42 37.23
N SER A 283 -41.57 0.26 36.67
CA SER A 283 -41.81 0.07 35.24
C SER A 283 -43.03 -0.83 35.07
N GLY A 284 -43.82 -0.58 34.03
CA GLY A 284 -44.95 -1.43 33.66
C GLY A 284 -45.02 -1.53 32.15
N THR A 285 -45.36 -2.71 31.64
CA THR A 285 -45.66 -2.94 30.23
C THR A 285 -47.16 -2.78 30.00
N PHE A 286 -47.54 -2.26 28.84
CA PHE A 286 -48.93 -2.22 28.39
C PHE A 286 -49.03 -2.53 26.90
N THR A 287 -50.16 -3.09 26.50
CA THR A 287 -50.53 -3.29 25.10
C THR A 287 -51.86 -2.56 24.88
N PRO A 288 -51.88 -1.48 24.08
CA PRO A 288 -53.11 -0.73 23.88
C PRO A 288 -54.04 -1.50 22.92
N GLU A 289 -55.12 -2.07 23.46
CA GLU A 289 -56.27 -2.51 22.67
C GLU A 289 -57.36 -1.44 22.81
N ASP A 290 -57.63 -0.62 21.79
CA ASP A 290 -58.88 0.16 21.69
C ASP A 290 -59.07 1.45 22.53
N GLY A 291 -58.07 2.35 22.57
CA GLY A 291 -58.31 3.79 22.85
C GLY A 291 -58.93 4.16 24.21
N ARG A 292 -58.97 3.23 25.17
CA ARG A 292 -59.47 3.46 26.53
C ARG A 292 -58.42 4.14 27.42
N ALA A 293 -58.88 4.86 28.44
CA ALA A 293 -58.02 5.38 29.49
C ALA A 293 -57.58 4.25 30.43
N TYR A 294 -56.28 4.12 30.69
CA TYR A 294 -55.72 3.11 31.59
C TYR A 294 -55.26 3.77 32.90
N ASN A 295 -55.64 3.18 34.03
CA ASN A 295 -55.17 3.60 35.36
C ASN A 295 -53.95 2.76 35.75
N PHE A 296 -52.84 3.43 36.07
CA PHE A 296 -51.65 2.78 36.60
C PHE A 296 -51.53 3.04 38.10
N ASN A 297 -51.50 1.97 38.89
CA ASN A 297 -51.09 2.04 40.30
C ASN A 297 -49.59 1.80 40.36
N MET A 298 -48.82 2.83 40.72
CA MET A 298 -47.39 2.68 40.99
C MET A 298 -47.22 2.24 42.43
N THR A 299 -46.82 0.99 42.67
CA THR A 299 -46.31 0.56 43.98
C THR A 299 -44.84 0.92 44.06
N SER A 300 -44.44 1.66 45.11
CA SER A 300 -43.03 1.94 45.35
C SER A 300 -42.27 0.63 45.53
N GLY A 301 -41.36 0.32 44.60
CA GLY A 301 -40.35 -0.72 44.86
C GLY A 301 -39.57 -0.32 46.12
N GLY A 302 -39.52 -1.21 47.11
CA GLY A 302 -38.78 -0.95 48.35
C GLY A 302 -37.33 -0.62 48.01
N LEU A 303 -36.85 0.52 48.52
CA LEU A 303 -35.44 0.87 48.51
C LEU A 303 -34.69 -0.19 49.34
N SER A 304 -33.78 -0.92 48.70
CA SER A 304 -32.64 -1.55 49.38
C SER A 304 -31.39 -0.75 49.06
#